data_AF-A0A7J7I4F7-F1
#
_entry.id   AF-A0A7J7I4F7-F1
#
_cell.length_a   1.000
_cell.length_b   1.000
_cell.length_c   1.000
_cell.angle_alpha   90.00
_cell.angle_beta   90.00
_cell.angle_gamma   90.00
#
_symmetry.space_group_name_H-M   'P 1'
#
loop_
_entity.id
_entity.type
_entity.pdbx_description
1 polymer ?
#
loop_
_entity_poly.entity_id
_entity_poly.type
_entity_poly.pdbx_seq_one_letter_code
_entity_poly.pdbx_strand_id
1 'polypeptide(L)'
;MRKQRKMGHITIVGPSMGIVETELKSMLNEEISDGQTAVIPRVGIIMGSDSDLPVMKDAAKILNMFGMSHEVRIVSAHRTPETMFSYALSARERGIQIIIAGAGGAAHLPGMVAALTPLPVIGVPVRASSLDGLDSLLSIVQMPRGVPVATVAINNATNAGLLAVRMLGVGDADLQARMSQYLEDTKNDVLVKAEKLEKDGWETYLNP
;
A
#
# COMPACT_ATOMS: atom_id res chain seq x y z
N MET A 1 -53.31 -14.79 17.30
CA MET A 1 -52.07 -15.05 16.53
C MET A 1 -51.33 -16.22 17.17
N ARG A 2 -51.03 -17.29 16.41
CA ARG A 2 -50.16 -18.37 16.92
C ARG A 2 -48.78 -17.78 17.19
N LYS A 3 -48.32 -17.83 18.45
CA LYS A 3 -46.94 -17.47 18.82
C LYS A 3 -45.99 -18.41 18.06
N GLN A 4 -44.85 -17.89 17.57
CA GLN A 4 -43.77 -18.62 16.89
C GLN A 4 -43.97 -19.06 15.42
N ARG A 5 -44.82 -18.40 14.63
CA ARG A 5 -44.76 -18.59 13.16
C ARG A 5 -43.53 -17.87 12.57
N LYS A 6 -42.80 -18.53 11.66
CA LYS A 6 -41.74 -17.89 10.86
C LYS A 6 -42.33 -16.71 10.09
N MET A 7 -41.76 -15.52 10.25
CA MET A 7 -42.24 -14.28 9.63
C MET A 7 -41.61 -13.98 8.27
N GLY A 8 -40.45 -14.56 7.97
CA GLY A 8 -39.72 -14.36 6.72
C GLY A 8 -38.39 -15.14 6.71
N HIS A 9 -37.63 -15.03 5.62
CA HIS A 9 -36.22 -15.41 5.57
C HIS A 9 -35.44 -14.35 4.81
N ILE A 10 -34.16 -14.19 5.14
CA ILE A 10 -33.21 -13.32 4.45
C ILE A 10 -32.13 -14.23 3.89
N THR A 11 -31.77 -14.03 2.63
CA THR A 11 -30.67 -14.74 1.97
C THR A 11 -29.55 -13.74 1.71
N ILE A 12 -28.36 -14.03 2.23
CA ILE A 12 -27.15 -13.23 2.03
C ILE A 12 -26.24 -14.01 1.07
N VAL A 13 -25.75 -13.35 0.03
CA VAL A 13 -24.88 -13.96 -0.99
C VAL A 13 -23.60 -13.16 -1.12
N GLY A 14 -22.48 -13.85 -1.34
CA GLY A 14 -21.17 -13.23 -1.47
C GLY A 14 -20.18 -14.17 -2.18
N PRO A 15 -19.01 -13.66 -2.59
CA PRO A 15 -18.05 -14.43 -3.39
C PRO A 15 -17.30 -15.49 -2.56
N SER A 16 -17.42 -15.46 -1.23
CA SER A 16 -16.91 -16.48 -0.32
C SER A 16 -17.72 -16.51 0.99
N MET A 17 -17.64 -17.63 1.72
CA MET A 17 -18.33 -17.78 3.01
C MET A 17 -17.88 -16.75 4.05
N GLY A 18 -16.61 -16.35 4.05
CA GLY A 18 -16.09 -15.37 4.99
C GLY A 18 -16.74 -14.00 4.85
N ILE A 19 -17.01 -13.55 3.62
CA ILE A 19 -17.69 -12.27 3.37
C ILE A 19 -19.15 -12.33 3.82
N VAL A 20 -19.84 -13.43 3.50
CA VAL A 20 -21.24 -13.66 3.91
C VAL A 20 -21.37 -13.65 5.44
N GLU A 21 -20.44 -14.25 6.17
CA GLU A 21 -20.44 -14.26 7.64
C GLU A 21 -20.19 -12.88 8.25
N THR A 22 -19.27 -12.09 7.70
CA THR A 22 -18.99 -10.73 8.18
C THR A 22 -20.22 -9.83 8.01
N GLU A 23 -20.90 -9.93 6.87
CA GLU A 23 -22.06 -9.12 6.55
C GLU A 23 -23.28 -9.50 7.40
N LEU A 24 -23.47 -10.81 7.65
CA LEU A 24 -24.46 -11.31 8.60
C LEU A 24 -24.21 -10.79 10.02
N LYS A 25 -22.95 -10.83 10.49
CA LYS A 25 -22.57 -10.34 11.83
C LYS A 25 -22.82 -8.83 11.98
N SER A 26 -22.51 -8.05 10.94
CA SER A 26 -22.81 -6.61 10.93
C SER A 26 -24.31 -6.32 11.01
N MET A 27 -25.17 -7.15 10.40
CA MET A 27 -26.63 -6.97 10.47
C MET A 27 -27.20 -7.34 11.84
N LEU A 28 -26.53 -8.21 12.60
CA LEU A 28 -27.00 -8.71 13.89
C LEU A 28 -26.57 -7.84 15.08
N ASN A 29 -25.74 -6.80 14.88
CA ASN A 29 -25.19 -5.94 15.95
C ASN A 29 -24.58 -6.73 17.12
N GLU A 30 -24.11 -7.95 16.88
CA GLU A 30 -23.37 -8.73 17.86
C GLU A 30 -21.91 -8.22 17.84
N GLU A 31 -21.56 -7.39 18.81
CA GLU A 31 -20.17 -7.09 19.13
C GLU A 31 -19.46 -8.39 19.52
N ILE A 32 -18.65 -8.94 18.62
CA ILE A 32 -17.73 -10.03 18.94
C ILE A 32 -16.47 -9.42 19.53
N SER A 33 -16.34 -9.55 20.85
CA SER A 33 -15.07 -9.39 21.55
C SER A 33 -14.09 -10.49 21.14
N ASP A 34 -12.88 -10.06 20.79
CA ASP A 34 -11.62 -10.81 20.76
C ASP A 34 -11.57 -12.06 19.87
N GLY A 35 -11.49 -11.78 18.57
CA GLY A 35 -11.03 -12.72 17.56
C GLY A 35 -10.70 -11.92 16.31
N GLN A 36 -9.48 -11.37 16.22
CA GLN A 36 -8.99 -10.70 15.03
C GLN A 36 -9.18 -11.63 13.83
N THR A 37 -10.25 -11.40 13.05
CA THR A 37 -10.34 -11.96 11.70
C THR A 37 -9.12 -11.40 10.99
N ALA A 38 -8.10 -12.23 10.78
CA ALA A 38 -6.83 -11.78 10.24
C ALA A 38 -7.10 -11.12 8.88
N VAL A 39 -7.00 -9.80 8.85
CA VAL A 39 -7.23 -9.01 7.64
C VAL A 39 -6.19 -9.46 6.63
N ILE A 40 -6.63 -10.15 5.57
CA ILE A 40 -5.74 -10.67 4.53
C ILE A 40 -5.10 -9.46 3.83
N PRO A 41 -3.77 -9.29 3.87
CA PRO A 41 -3.15 -8.10 3.31
C PRO A 41 -3.19 -8.13 1.79
N ARG A 42 -3.81 -7.11 1.18
CA ARG A 42 -3.80 -6.89 -0.28
C ARG A 42 -2.47 -6.31 -0.78
N VAL A 43 -1.74 -5.58 0.06
CA VAL A 43 -0.45 -4.97 -0.29
C VAL A 43 0.62 -5.39 0.72
N GLY A 44 1.77 -5.83 0.24
CA GLY A 44 2.94 -6.11 1.07
C GLY A 44 3.94 -4.97 1.03
N ILE A 45 4.22 -4.31 2.15
CA ILE A 45 5.32 -3.33 2.25
C ILE A 45 6.52 -4.03 2.89
N ILE A 46 7.61 -4.14 2.14
CA ILE A 46 8.85 -4.76 2.61
C ILE A 46 10.02 -3.80 2.53
N MET A 47 10.97 -3.96 3.44
CA MET A 47 12.19 -3.16 3.47
C MET A 47 13.39 -3.98 3.93
N GLY A 48 14.58 -3.61 3.44
CA GLY A 48 15.82 -4.34 3.72
C GLY A 48 16.30 -4.19 5.17
N SER A 49 15.95 -3.07 5.82
CA SER A 49 16.38 -2.71 7.17
C SER A 49 15.31 -1.87 7.89
N ASP A 50 15.30 -1.89 9.22
CA ASP A 50 14.45 -1.01 10.03
C ASP A 50 14.76 0.48 9.83
N SER A 51 16.01 0.81 9.49
CA SER A 51 16.45 2.16 9.11
C SER A 51 15.71 2.72 7.89
N ASP A 52 15.08 1.87 7.07
CA ASP A 52 14.27 2.29 5.92
C ASP A 52 12.83 2.66 6.33
N LEU A 53 12.38 2.23 7.52
CA LEU A 53 11.01 2.42 8.01
C LEU A 53 10.57 3.89 8.07
N PRO A 54 11.41 4.87 8.46
CA PRO A 54 11.03 6.29 8.44
C PRO A 54 10.56 6.78 7.08
N VAL A 55 11.07 6.22 5.99
CA VAL A 55 10.64 6.48 4.61
C VAL A 55 9.43 5.60 4.28
N MET A 56 9.56 4.28 4.46
CA MET A 56 8.57 3.31 3.98
C MET A 56 7.21 3.40 4.67
N LYS A 57 7.15 3.95 5.90
CA LYS A 57 5.88 4.19 6.61
C LYS A 57 4.92 5.08 5.83
N ASP A 58 5.42 5.94 4.94
CA ASP A 58 4.56 6.86 4.19
C ASP A 58 3.73 6.12 3.12
N ALA A 59 4.20 4.96 2.62
CA ALA A 59 3.36 4.05 1.84
C ALA A 59 2.21 3.51 2.68
N ALA A 60 2.49 3.05 3.91
CA ALA A 60 1.47 2.53 4.84
C ALA A 60 0.41 3.59 5.18
N LYS A 61 0.82 4.84 5.39
CA LYS A 61 -0.11 5.96 5.61
C LYS A 61 -1.07 6.17 4.46
N ILE A 62 -0.57 6.12 3.21
CA ILE A 62 -1.43 6.24 2.03
C ILE A 62 -2.39 5.04 1.94
N LEU A 63 -1.90 3.82 2.15
CA LEU A 63 -2.77 2.65 2.13
C LEU A 63 -3.85 2.72 3.22
N ASN A 64 -3.53 3.18 4.43
CA ASN A 64 -4.50 3.44 5.49
C ASN A 64 -5.55 4.48 5.07
N MET A 65 -5.12 5.60 4.47
CA MET A 65 -6.02 6.66 3.97
C MET A 65 -7.04 6.12 2.96
N PHE A 66 -6.63 5.18 2.11
CA PHE A 66 -7.51 4.54 1.13
C PHE A 66 -8.26 3.31 1.67
N GLY A 67 -8.10 2.96 2.95
CA GLY A 67 -8.75 1.79 3.56
C GLY A 67 -8.22 0.46 3.03
N MET A 68 -6.96 0.42 2.59
CA MET A 68 -6.32 -0.76 2.02
C MET A 68 -5.60 -1.59 3.08
N SER A 69 -6.02 -2.84 3.23
CA SER A 69 -5.32 -3.86 4.02
C SER A 69 -3.90 -4.06 3.52
N HIS A 70 -2.94 -3.98 4.42
CA HIS A 70 -1.53 -4.18 4.09
C HIS A 70 -0.75 -4.75 5.27
N GLU A 71 0.44 -5.26 4.97
CA GLU A 71 1.42 -5.66 5.98
C GLU A 71 2.71 -4.85 5.80
N VAL A 72 3.47 -4.71 6.88
CA VAL A 72 4.81 -4.09 6.88
C VAL A 72 5.80 -5.11 7.45
N ARG A 73 6.85 -5.46 6.70
CA ARG A 73 7.86 -6.45 7.14
C ARG A 73 9.28 -6.02 6.80
N ILE A 74 10.24 -6.47 7.62
CA ILE A 74 11.67 -6.40 7.28
C ILE A 74 12.06 -7.68 6.56
N VAL A 75 12.56 -7.55 5.34
CA VAL A 75 12.95 -8.65 4.45
C VAL A 75 14.25 -8.25 3.75
N SER A 76 15.38 -8.82 4.15
CA SER A 76 16.70 -8.42 3.66
C SER A 76 17.18 -9.33 2.55
N ALA A 77 17.31 -8.80 1.33
CA ALA A 77 17.84 -9.56 0.19
C ALA A 77 19.28 -10.06 0.41
N HIS A 78 20.10 -9.30 1.14
CA HIS A 78 21.51 -9.65 1.36
C HIS A 78 21.76 -10.46 2.62
N ARG A 79 20.97 -10.24 3.68
CA ARG A 79 21.21 -10.84 5.01
C ARG A 79 20.30 -12.03 5.31
N THR A 80 19.11 -12.08 4.72
CA THR A 80 18.13 -13.16 4.90
C THR A 80 17.53 -13.59 3.55
N PRO A 81 18.36 -14.02 2.58
CA PRO A 81 17.91 -14.32 1.23
C PRO A 81 16.84 -15.42 1.17
N GLU A 82 16.89 -16.46 2.03
CA GLU A 82 15.84 -17.49 2.04
C GLU A 82 14.49 -16.95 2.50
N THR A 83 14.48 -16.02 3.46
CA THR A 83 13.27 -15.33 3.92
C THR A 83 12.68 -14.47 2.80
N MET A 84 13.51 -13.74 2.07
CA MET A 84 13.08 -12.96 0.90
C MET A 84 12.48 -13.87 -0.18
N PHE A 85 13.13 -15.00 -0.46
CA PHE A 85 12.66 -15.96 -1.45
C PHE A 85 11.30 -16.54 -1.07
N SER A 86 11.17 -16.97 0.18
CA SER A 86 9.93 -17.51 0.74
C SER A 86 8.80 -16.47 0.75
N TYR A 87 9.13 -15.21 1.07
CA TYR A 87 8.18 -14.11 1.03
C TYR A 87 7.61 -13.89 -0.38
N ALA A 88 8.49 -13.79 -1.38
CA ALA A 88 8.11 -13.47 -2.76
C ALA A 88 7.26 -14.59 -3.40
N LEU A 89 7.66 -15.85 -3.21
CA LEU A 89 6.93 -17.01 -3.74
C LEU A 89 5.54 -17.16 -3.13
N SER A 90 5.42 -17.00 -1.81
CA SER A 90 4.15 -17.19 -1.10
C SER A 90 3.21 -15.98 -1.16
N ALA A 91 3.68 -14.79 -1.56
CA ALA A 91 2.93 -13.55 -1.47
C ALA A 91 1.52 -13.64 -2.11
N ARG A 92 1.44 -14.19 -3.33
CA ARG A 92 0.17 -14.35 -4.06
C ARG A 92 -0.80 -15.28 -3.34
N GLU A 93 -0.31 -16.39 -2.82
CA GLU A 93 -1.12 -17.39 -2.09
C GLU A 93 -1.68 -16.81 -0.78
N ARG A 94 -0.95 -15.87 -0.18
CA ARG A 94 -1.40 -15.11 1.01
C ARG A 94 -2.39 -13.99 0.69
N GLY A 95 -2.79 -13.83 -0.58
CA GLY A 95 -3.75 -12.80 -1.00
C GLY A 95 -3.12 -11.44 -1.34
N ILE A 96 -1.79 -11.31 -1.31
CA ILE A 96 -1.12 -10.08 -1.74
C ILE A 96 -1.29 -9.92 -3.25
N GLN A 97 -1.63 -8.71 -3.65
CA GLN A 97 -1.82 -8.32 -5.04
C GLN A 97 -0.71 -7.39 -5.54
N ILE A 98 -0.07 -6.62 -4.64
CA ILE A 98 1.04 -5.70 -4.97
C ILE A 98 2.09 -5.77 -3.86
N ILE A 99 3.37 -5.72 -4.24
CA ILE A 99 4.48 -5.57 -3.30
C ILE A 99 5.14 -4.21 -3.49
N ILE A 100 5.31 -3.47 -2.39
CA ILE A 100 6.11 -2.24 -2.32
C ILE A 100 7.41 -2.59 -1.58
N ALA A 101 8.54 -2.49 -2.27
CA ALA A 101 9.85 -2.86 -1.75
C ALA A 101 10.78 -1.65 -1.66
N GLY A 102 11.28 -1.37 -0.45
CA GLY A 102 12.25 -0.31 -0.17
C GLY A 102 13.65 -0.84 0.08
N ALA A 103 14.67 -0.25 -0.54
CA ALA A 103 16.07 -0.55 -0.25
C ALA A 103 17.00 0.60 -0.62
N GLY A 104 18.12 0.72 0.10
CA GLY A 104 19.16 1.72 -0.15
C GLY A 104 20.51 1.13 -0.60
N GLY A 105 21.33 1.94 -1.27
CA GLY A 105 22.67 1.58 -1.74
C GLY A 105 22.62 0.63 -2.93
N ALA A 106 23.27 -0.53 -2.82
CA ALA A 106 23.09 -1.65 -3.75
C ALA A 106 21.70 -2.32 -3.54
N ALA A 107 20.66 -1.62 -3.95
CA ALA A 107 19.27 -1.85 -3.56
C ALA A 107 18.59 -3.01 -4.30
N HIS A 108 19.03 -4.25 -4.05
CA HIS A 108 18.58 -5.43 -4.82
C HIS A 108 17.19 -5.96 -4.46
N LEU A 109 16.64 -5.59 -3.30
CA LEU A 109 15.39 -6.18 -2.80
C LEU A 109 14.23 -6.11 -3.81
N PRO A 110 13.90 -4.95 -4.44
CA PRO A 110 12.77 -4.89 -5.37
C PRO A 110 12.95 -5.78 -6.60
N GLY A 111 14.13 -5.76 -7.21
CA GLY A 111 14.44 -6.56 -8.40
C GLY A 111 14.44 -8.06 -8.12
N MET A 112 15.02 -8.48 -7.00
CA MET A 112 15.04 -9.90 -6.59
C MET A 112 13.64 -10.43 -6.28
N VAL A 113 12.79 -9.62 -5.64
CA VAL A 113 11.39 -10.00 -5.38
C VAL A 113 10.60 -10.10 -6.67
N ALA A 114 10.76 -9.13 -7.60
CA ALA A 114 10.12 -9.16 -8.92
C ALA A 114 10.51 -10.38 -9.75
N ALA A 115 11.75 -10.89 -9.60
CA ALA A 115 12.21 -12.10 -10.29
C ALA A 115 11.51 -13.39 -9.80
N LEU A 116 10.87 -13.35 -8.64
CA LEU A 116 10.34 -14.53 -7.94
C LEU A 116 8.82 -14.53 -7.83
N THR A 117 8.13 -13.52 -8.35
CA THR A 117 6.68 -13.41 -8.20
C THR A 117 6.03 -12.87 -9.48
N PRO A 118 4.83 -13.34 -9.86
CA PRO A 118 4.07 -12.76 -10.95
C PRO A 118 3.38 -11.44 -10.55
N LEU A 119 3.43 -11.06 -9.27
CA LEU A 119 2.82 -9.84 -8.77
C LEU A 119 3.59 -8.60 -9.22
N PRO A 120 2.91 -7.46 -9.46
CA PRO A 120 3.59 -6.18 -9.65
C PRO A 120 4.41 -5.81 -8.41
N VAL A 121 5.65 -5.38 -8.65
CA VAL A 121 6.57 -4.88 -7.62
C VAL A 121 6.87 -3.41 -7.87
N ILE A 122 6.61 -2.58 -6.86
CA ILE A 122 6.93 -1.15 -6.84
C ILE A 122 8.22 -0.97 -6.04
N GLY A 123 9.24 -0.39 -6.67
CA GLY A 123 10.53 -0.15 -6.03
C GLY A 123 10.62 1.28 -5.49
N VAL A 124 10.96 1.42 -4.20
CA VAL A 124 11.27 2.71 -3.56
C VAL A 124 12.78 2.78 -3.32
N PRO A 125 13.51 3.61 -4.07
CA PRO A 125 14.91 3.86 -3.79
C PRO A 125 15.04 4.64 -2.47
N VAL A 126 15.59 4.02 -1.44
CA VAL A 126 15.86 4.70 -0.16
C VAL A 126 17.21 5.37 -0.24
N ARG A 127 17.30 6.64 0.16
CA ARG A 127 18.56 7.38 0.19
C ARG A 127 19.51 6.73 1.20
N ALA A 128 20.62 6.18 0.70
CA ALA A 128 21.73 5.70 1.52
C ALA A 128 22.60 6.87 2.03
N SER A 129 23.66 6.55 2.77
CA SER A 129 24.59 7.54 3.35
C SER A 129 25.36 8.36 2.31
N SER A 130 25.46 7.87 1.08
CA SER A 130 26.25 8.49 0.01
C SER A 130 25.40 8.59 -1.26
N LEU A 131 25.85 9.42 -2.22
CA LEU A 131 25.25 9.53 -3.57
C LEU A 131 23.77 9.97 -3.60
N ASP A 132 23.23 10.46 -2.50
CA ASP A 132 21.86 10.98 -2.35
C ASP A 132 20.75 10.03 -2.83
N GLY A 133 21.03 8.72 -2.88
CA GLY A 133 20.11 7.68 -3.35
C GLY A 133 20.17 7.42 -4.87
N LEU A 134 21.12 8.01 -5.60
CA LEU A 134 21.35 7.70 -7.01
C LEU A 134 21.77 6.24 -7.21
N ASP A 135 22.59 5.72 -6.32
CA ASP A 135 22.97 4.30 -6.25
C ASP A 135 21.75 3.40 -6.07
N SER A 136 20.87 3.73 -5.11
CA SER A 136 19.61 3.04 -4.90
C SER A 136 18.71 3.10 -6.14
N LEU A 137 18.59 4.28 -6.76
CA LEU A 137 17.75 4.49 -7.93
C LEU A 137 18.21 3.63 -9.09
N LEU A 138 19.49 3.71 -9.46
CA LEU A 138 20.05 2.96 -10.58
C LEU A 138 20.01 1.45 -10.33
N SER A 139 20.20 1.00 -9.08
CA SER A 139 20.08 -0.42 -8.70
C SER A 139 18.67 -0.98 -8.88
N ILE A 140 17.63 -0.14 -8.78
CA ILE A 140 16.24 -0.57 -8.86
C ILE A 140 15.65 -0.35 -10.26
N VAL A 141 15.91 0.81 -10.89
CA VAL A 141 15.25 1.20 -12.15
C VAL A 141 15.85 0.53 -13.39
N GLN A 142 17.14 0.21 -13.37
CA GLN A 142 17.86 -0.35 -14.53
C GLN A 142 17.75 -1.88 -14.63
N MET A 143 16.57 -2.44 -14.35
CA MET A 143 16.35 -3.87 -14.48
C MET A 143 16.56 -4.31 -15.95
N PRO A 144 17.23 -5.45 -16.18
CA PRO A 144 17.36 -6.01 -17.53
C PRO A 144 15.99 -6.48 -18.06
N ARG A 145 15.93 -6.71 -19.38
CA ARG A 145 14.71 -7.20 -20.04
C ARG A 145 14.19 -8.48 -19.39
N GLY A 146 12.90 -8.49 -19.04
CA GLY A 146 12.16 -9.67 -18.58
C GLY A 146 11.65 -9.60 -17.15
N VAL A 147 12.25 -8.77 -16.29
CA VAL A 147 11.87 -8.66 -14.86
C VAL A 147 11.67 -7.19 -14.50
N PRO A 148 10.48 -6.61 -14.74
CA PRO A 148 10.24 -5.20 -14.51
C PRO A 148 10.04 -4.87 -13.03
N VAL A 149 10.48 -3.67 -12.63
CA VAL A 149 10.13 -3.03 -11.35
C VAL A 149 9.54 -1.66 -11.66
N ALA A 150 8.40 -1.33 -11.06
CA ALA A 150 7.80 -0.01 -11.17
C ALA A 150 8.47 0.95 -10.16
N THR A 151 9.54 1.62 -10.58
CA THR A 151 10.34 2.46 -9.68
C THR A 151 9.73 3.86 -9.51
N VAL A 152 9.62 4.31 -8.27
CA VAL A 152 9.21 5.69 -7.93
C VAL A 152 10.42 6.56 -7.56
N ALA A 153 10.20 7.84 -7.29
CA ALA A 153 11.25 8.77 -6.87
C ALA A 153 11.96 8.31 -5.57
N ILE A 154 13.22 8.73 -5.41
CA ILE A 154 14.02 8.49 -4.21
C ILE A 154 13.27 8.99 -2.96
N ASN A 155 13.23 8.16 -1.92
CA ASN A 155 12.50 8.38 -0.67
C ASN A 155 10.98 8.60 -0.79
N ASN A 156 10.38 8.36 -1.96
CA ASN A 156 8.97 8.69 -2.17
C ASN A 156 8.05 7.48 -2.00
N ALA A 157 8.00 6.94 -0.79
CA ALA A 157 7.09 5.85 -0.44
C ALA A 157 5.60 6.27 -0.51
N THR A 158 5.29 7.56 -0.33
CA THR A 158 3.96 8.14 -0.57
C THR A 158 3.47 7.79 -1.98
N ASN A 159 4.29 8.07 -3.00
CA ASN A 159 3.93 7.77 -4.39
C ASN A 159 3.89 6.26 -4.67
N ALA A 160 4.65 5.44 -3.95
CA ALA A 160 4.52 3.99 -4.06
C ALA A 160 3.16 3.51 -3.55
N GLY A 161 2.67 4.06 -2.43
CA GLY A 161 1.33 3.81 -1.93
C GLY A 161 0.25 4.25 -2.93
N LEU A 162 0.37 5.46 -3.48
CA LEU A 162 -0.59 5.99 -4.47
C LEU A 162 -0.58 5.17 -5.76
N LEU A 163 0.59 4.72 -6.21
CA LEU A 163 0.71 3.86 -7.39
C LEU A 163 0.06 2.49 -7.15
N ALA A 164 0.25 1.89 -5.97
CA ALA A 164 -0.45 0.66 -5.59
C ALA A 164 -1.97 0.84 -5.61
N VAL A 165 -2.49 1.95 -5.04
CA VAL A 165 -3.92 2.27 -5.10
C VAL A 165 -4.41 2.39 -6.54
N ARG A 166 -3.66 3.08 -7.42
CA ARG A 166 -4.04 3.21 -8.83
C ARG A 166 -4.05 1.87 -9.56
N MET A 167 -3.06 1.02 -9.32
CA MET A 167 -2.98 -0.31 -9.92
C MET A 167 -4.18 -1.18 -9.52
N LEU A 168 -4.55 -1.18 -8.23
CA LEU A 168 -5.73 -1.93 -7.76
C LEU A 168 -7.04 -1.27 -8.21
N GLY A 169 -7.07 0.06 -8.31
CA GLY A 169 -8.20 0.84 -8.80
C GLY A 169 -8.60 0.51 -10.23
N VAL A 170 -7.72 -0.01 -11.09
CA VAL A 170 -8.10 -0.37 -12.48
C VAL A 170 -9.33 -1.29 -12.53
N GLY A 171 -9.46 -2.20 -11.57
CA GLY A 171 -10.60 -3.12 -11.45
C GLY A 171 -11.58 -2.80 -10.32
N ASP A 172 -11.44 -1.65 -9.65
CA ASP A 172 -12.16 -1.32 -8.42
C ASP A 172 -12.71 0.12 -8.49
N ALA A 173 -14.00 0.25 -8.84
CA ALA A 173 -14.65 1.53 -9.08
C ALA A 173 -14.71 2.43 -7.83
N ASP A 174 -14.78 1.83 -6.63
CA ASP A 174 -14.76 2.57 -5.38
C ASP A 174 -13.37 3.17 -5.12
N LEU A 175 -12.29 2.39 -5.33
CA LEU A 175 -10.93 2.92 -5.28
C LEU A 175 -10.68 4.03 -6.33
N GLN A 176 -11.27 3.93 -7.53
CA GLN A 176 -11.20 5.00 -8.53
C GLN A 176 -11.89 6.28 -8.07
N ALA A 177 -13.06 6.17 -7.45
CA ALA A 177 -13.79 7.30 -6.89
C ALA A 177 -12.98 7.98 -5.77
N ARG A 178 -12.44 7.19 -4.83
CA ARG A 178 -11.56 7.71 -3.75
C ARG A 178 -10.31 8.39 -4.31
N MET A 179 -9.70 7.83 -5.35
CA MET A 179 -8.53 8.44 -6.00
C MET A 179 -8.89 9.74 -6.71
N SER A 180 -10.07 9.83 -7.31
CA SER A 180 -10.58 11.07 -7.91
C SER A 180 -10.80 12.15 -6.85
N GLN A 181 -11.38 11.78 -5.69
CA GLN A 181 -11.53 12.68 -4.55
C GLN A 181 -10.18 13.17 -4.03
N TYR A 182 -9.21 12.28 -3.85
CA TYR A 182 -7.85 12.65 -3.43
C TYR A 182 -7.20 13.70 -4.36
N LEU A 183 -7.40 13.58 -5.67
CA LEU A 183 -6.88 14.55 -6.64
C LEU A 183 -7.58 15.91 -6.52
N GLU A 184 -8.89 15.94 -6.28
CA GLU A 184 -9.63 17.19 -6.05
C GLU A 184 -9.23 17.85 -4.73
N ASP A 185 -9.04 17.07 -3.66
CA ASP A 185 -8.57 17.57 -2.36
C ASP A 185 -7.17 18.18 -2.50
N THR A 186 -6.25 17.50 -3.19
CA THR A 186 -4.89 18.00 -3.43
C THR A 186 -4.90 19.31 -4.22
N LYS A 187 -5.80 19.43 -5.21
CA LYS A 187 -6.00 20.67 -5.97
C LYS A 187 -6.52 21.78 -5.07
N ASN A 188 -7.52 21.51 -4.24
CA ASN A 188 -8.08 22.48 -3.30
C ASN A 188 -7.03 22.96 -2.29
N ASP A 189 -6.20 22.07 -1.77
CA ASP A 189 -5.09 22.41 -0.88
C ASP A 189 -4.12 23.41 -1.52
N VAL A 190 -3.83 23.25 -2.81
CA VAL A 190 -2.96 24.18 -3.55
C VAL A 190 -3.64 25.53 -3.74
N LEU A 191 -4.94 25.55 -4.08
CA LEU A 191 -5.70 26.78 -4.26
C LEU A 191 -5.77 27.60 -2.97
N VAL A 192 -6.03 26.95 -1.82
CA VAL A 192 -6.04 27.60 -0.51
C VAL A 192 -4.68 28.19 -0.16
N LYS A 193 -3.59 27.46 -0.42
CA LYS A 193 -2.23 27.97 -0.19
C LYS A 193 -1.88 29.14 -1.11
N ALA A 194 -2.32 29.10 -2.37
CA ALA A 194 -2.13 30.16 -3.33
C ALA A 194 -2.87 31.45 -2.90
N GLU A 195 -4.15 31.34 -2.54
CA GLU A 195 -4.93 32.48 -2.04
C GLU A 195 -4.30 33.10 -0.78
N LYS A 196 -3.85 32.25 0.17
CA LYS A 196 -3.14 32.73 1.36
C LYS A 196 -1.86 33.49 1.00
N LEU A 197 -1.06 32.95 0.07
CA LEU A 197 0.18 33.59 -0.36
C LEU A 197 -0.07 34.94 -1.06
N GLU A 198 -1.10 35.01 -1.91
CA GLU A 198 -1.49 36.25 -2.59
C GLU A 198 -2.00 37.32 -1.62
N LYS A 199 -2.76 36.91 -0.61
CA LYS A 199 -3.35 37.80 0.38
C LYS A 199 -2.31 38.32 1.39
N ASP A 200 -1.51 37.43 1.95
CA ASP A 200 -0.63 37.76 3.08
C ASP A 200 0.76 38.24 2.61
N GLY A 201 1.11 37.99 1.34
CA GLY A 201 2.45 38.21 0.80
C GLY A 201 3.44 37.14 1.25
N TRP A 202 4.53 36.96 0.49
CA TRP A 202 5.52 35.90 0.75
C TRP A 202 6.27 36.07 2.08
N GLU A 203 6.47 37.32 2.52
CA GLU A 203 7.18 37.65 3.77
C GLU A 203 6.41 37.16 5.00
N THR A 204 5.10 37.43 5.05
CA THR A 204 4.20 36.95 6.11
C THR A 204 3.98 35.44 6.00
N TYR A 205 3.84 34.90 4.78
CA TYR A 205 3.58 33.49 4.57
C TYR A 205 4.70 32.58 5.11
N LEU A 206 5.97 33.01 4.99
CA LEU A 206 7.13 32.29 5.54
C LEU A 206 7.30 32.48 7.06
N ASN A 207 6.66 33.50 7.64
CA ASN A 207 6.72 33.83 9.06
C ASN A 207 5.30 33.89 9.67
N PRO A 208 4.58 32.76 9.70
CA PRO A 208 3.15 32.69 10.05
C PRO A 208 2.85 32.93 11.53
#